data_AF-Q474N2-F1
#
_entry.id   AF-Q474N2-F1
#
_cell.length_a   1.000
_cell.length_b   1.000
_cell.length_c   1.000
_cell.angle_alpha   90.00
_cell.angle_beta   90.00
_cell.angle_gamma   90.00
#
_symmetry.space_group_name_H-M   'P 1'
#
loop_
_entity.id
_entity.type
_entity.pdbx_description
1 polymer ?
#
loop_
_entity_poly.entity_id
_entity_poly.type
_entity_poly.pdbx_seq_one_letter_code
_entity_poly.pdbx_strand_id
1 'polypeptide(L)'
;MPGGFFLCGDAIGLCSNPQHTLYAPKVRNDWHKSCHSPEARAPRHDQAPERIIIKGRKQLASADRIVELSHHVGRVADGKISGIAEINRETKFLALNALIEAARAGDAGRGFSVVASQVKQVSERISAITAELNSELAGSIAELTQLGDAMIRQMRDHQGQRFADMALNMIELIDRNLYERSCDVRWWATDAAIVAAAAQPEPSTCAWASKRLGVILDSYTVYLDLWVIDAQGRVLANGRPGTYGSVTGKMVSGVDWFRRAMGTASGQDYISHDIAVSRFLNQSEVATYATAIRADGKADGEPIGVLAIFFDWAPQADAVVKHVRLSQEEWRGTRCLLLDSGRRVIAASDGVGVLDEVFPLQDGNAPSGFYTDKAGRLVAFARTPGYETYPGMGWYGVIVHDHGQPPCH
;
A
#
# COMPACT_ATOMS: atom_id res chain seq x y z
N MET A 1 38.41 46.46 -17.77
CA MET A 1 37.58 47.50 -17.13
C MET A 1 37.60 48.73 -18.02
N PRO A 2 36.54 49.56 -18.05
CA PRO A 2 35.16 49.29 -18.44
C PRO A 2 34.79 50.06 -19.74
N GLY A 3 33.66 49.74 -20.38
CA GLY A 3 33.11 50.53 -21.49
C GLY A 3 31.59 50.64 -21.34
N GLY A 4 31.12 51.81 -20.92
CA GLY A 4 29.71 52.15 -20.70
C GLY A 4 28.85 52.15 -21.98
N PHE A 5 27.56 51.81 -21.84
CA PHE A 5 26.41 52.74 -21.78
C PHE A 5 26.26 53.66 -23.00
N PHE A 6 25.14 53.54 -23.74
CA PHE A 6 24.07 54.55 -23.73
C PHE A 6 22.82 54.08 -24.51
N LEU A 7 21.69 54.65 -24.09
CA LEU A 7 20.30 54.42 -24.50
C LEU A 7 19.88 55.28 -25.71
N CYS A 8 18.71 54.90 -26.24
CA CYS A 8 17.62 55.76 -26.75
C CYS A 8 17.61 56.19 -28.22
N GLY A 9 16.41 56.12 -28.84
CA GLY A 9 15.99 57.11 -29.84
C GLY A 9 15.24 56.59 -31.07
N ASP A 10 13.92 56.77 -31.01
CA ASP A 10 12.86 56.70 -32.04
C ASP A 10 13.18 57.15 -33.49
N ALA A 11 12.40 56.59 -34.43
CA ALA A 11 11.53 57.29 -35.41
C ALA A 11 11.66 56.87 -36.90
N ILE A 12 10.55 56.29 -37.40
CA ILE A 12 9.80 56.61 -38.63
C ILE A 12 10.56 56.70 -39.98
N GLY A 13 10.24 55.76 -40.87
CA GLY A 13 10.44 55.89 -42.32
C GLY A 13 9.27 55.28 -43.10
N LEU A 14 8.32 56.12 -43.52
CA LEU A 14 7.27 55.78 -44.49
C LEU A 14 7.83 55.98 -45.90
N CYS A 15 7.85 54.91 -46.70
CA CYS A 15 7.90 54.99 -48.17
C CYS A 15 6.96 53.93 -48.76
N SER A 16 6.10 54.43 -49.64
CA SER A 16 4.93 53.85 -50.30
C SER A 16 5.26 53.02 -51.55
N ASN A 17 4.63 51.85 -51.73
CA ASN A 17 3.65 51.56 -52.81
C ASN A 17 3.10 50.11 -52.69
N PRO A 18 1.90 49.80 -53.23
CA PRO A 18 1.06 48.67 -52.83
C PRO A 18 1.10 47.51 -53.83
N GLN A 19 0.79 46.33 -53.30
CA GLN A 19 0.09 45.19 -53.94
C GLN A 19 0.57 43.96 -53.17
N HIS A 20 -0.27 43.37 -52.32
CA HIS A 20 -0.43 41.92 -52.20
C HIS A 20 -1.47 41.61 -51.11
N THR A 21 -2.59 41.10 -51.59
CA THR A 21 -3.77 40.67 -50.85
C THR A 21 -3.48 39.36 -50.10
N LEU A 22 -3.89 39.35 -48.82
CA LEU A 22 -4.25 38.22 -47.95
C LEU A 22 -4.21 36.79 -48.54
N TYR A 23 -3.44 35.89 -47.90
CA TYR A 23 -3.82 34.47 -47.75
C TYR A 23 -3.10 33.84 -46.54
N ALA A 24 -3.86 33.51 -45.49
CA ALA A 24 -3.41 32.73 -44.34
C ALA A 24 -3.59 31.22 -44.64
N PRO A 25 -2.66 30.33 -44.25
CA PRO A 25 -2.81 28.91 -44.51
C PRO A 25 -3.73 28.22 -43.49
N LYS A 26 -4.75 27.53 -44.01
CA LYS A 26 -5.61 26.57 -43.30
C LYS A 26 -4.78 25.34 -42.89
N VAL A 27 -4.62 25.10 -41.59
CA VAL A 27 -4.23 23.79 -41.07
C VAL A 27 -5.51 22.96 -40.94
N ARG A 28 -5.62 21.92 -41.79
CA ARG A 28 -6.76 21.01 -41.87
C ARG A 28 -6.39 19.71 -41.15
N ASN A 29 -7.24 19.31 -40.20
CA ASN A 29 -7.15 18.08 -39.42
C ASN A 29 -7.17 16.84 -40.32
N ASP A 30 -6.11 16.03 -40.26
CA ASP A 30 -6.08 14.65 -40.75
C ASP A 30 -5.93 13.70 -39.55
N TRP A 31 -7.06 13.33 -38.93
CA TRP A 31 -7.15 12.26 -37.92
C TRP A 31 -7.97 11.04 -38.38
N HIS A 32 -8.25 10.92 -39.68
CA HIS A 32 -8.92 9.76 -40.26
C HIS A 32 -8.06 9.11 -41.33
N LYS A 33 -7.18 8.18 -40.93
CA LYS A 33 -6.69 7.02 -41.71
C LYS A 33 -5.59 6.28 -40.94
N SER A 34 -5.99 5.41 -40.01
CA SER A 34 -5.23 4.19 -39.69
C SER A 34 -6.12 3.25 -38.87
N CYS A 35 -6.98 2.52 -39.57
CA CYS A 35 -7.62 1.32 -39.06
C CYS A 35 -7.50 0.29 -40.18
N HIS A 36 -6.51 -0.61 -40.05
CA HIS A 36 -6.51 -2.02 -40.48
C HIS A 36 -5.09 -2.54 -40.73
N SER A 37 -4.51 -3.17 -39.70
CA SER A 37 -3.81 -4.46 -39.82
C SER A 37 -3.77 -5.15 -38.44
N PRO A 38 -4.08 -6.46 -38.35
CA PRO A 38 -4.13 -7.19 -37.08
C PRO A 38 -2.80 -7.92 -36.85
N GLU A 39 -2.20 -7.72 -35.67
CA GLU A 39 -1.31 -8.63 -34.91
C GLU A 39 -0.49 -7.83 -33.88
N ALA A 40 -1.18 -7.13 -32.97
CA ALA A 40 -0.54 -6.62 -31.76
C ALA A 40 -0.51 -7.76 -30.73
N ARG A 41 0.64 -8.45 -30.65
CA ARG A 41 0.96 -9.38 -29.56
C ARG A 41 0.71 -8.67 -28.23
N ALA A 42 -0.18 -9.23 -27.40
CA ALA A 42 -0.42 -8.76 -26.04
C ALA A 42 0.92 -8.62 -25.28
N PRO A 43 1.09 -7.59 -24.43
CA PRO A 43 2.26 -7.51 -23.57
C PRO A 43 2.27 -8.75 -22.69
N ARG A 44 3.39 -9.50 -22.72
CA ARG A 44 3.58 -10.66 -21.86
C ARG A 44 3.39 -10.20 -20.42
N HIS A 45 2.51 -10.88 -19.68
CA HIS A 45 2.47 -10.85 -18.23
C HIS A 45 3.91 -10.94 -17.71
N ASP A 46 4.41 -9.85 -17.16
CA ASP A 46 5.73 -9.84 -16.54
C ASP A 46 5.67 -10.76 -15.32
N GLN A 47 6.24 -11.95 -15.44
CA GLN A 47 6.28 -12.99 -14.38
C GLN A 47 7.32 -12.69 -13.30
N ALA A 48 8.03 -11.56 -13.38
CA ALA A 48 9.05 -11.17 -12.42
C ALA A 48 8.55 -11.06 -10.96
N PRO A 49 7.42 -10.41 -10.63
CA PRO A 49 6.98 -10.27 -9.25
C PRO A 49 6.51 -11.61 -8.65
N GLU A 50 5.81 -12.46 -9.40
CA GLU A 50 5.39 -13.79 -8.92
C GLU A 50 6.58 -14.70 -8.60
N ARG A 51 7.65 -14.65 -9.42
CA ARG A 51 8.88 -15.42 -9.19
C ARG A 51 9.62 -14.98 -7.93
N ILE A 52 9.61 -13.69 -7.61
CA ILE A 52 10.26 -13.15 -6.40
C ILE A 52 9.49 -13.61 -5.14
N ILE A 53 8.15 -13.57 -5.18
CA ILE A 53 7.29 -13.99 -4.05
C ILE A 53 7.42 -15.49 -3.76
N ILE A 54 7.39 -16.35 -4.80
CA ILE A 54 7.55 -17.81 -4.66
C ILE A 54 8.96 -18.16 -4.14
N LYS A 55 9.99 -17.41 -4.57
CA LYS A 55 11.35 -17.57 -4.04
C LYS A 55 11.42 -17.20 -2.56
N GLY A 56 10.82 -16.07 -2.17
CA GLY A 56 10.77 -15.62 -0.77
C GLY A 56 10.10 -16.64 0.15
N ARG A 57 8.98 -17.26 -0.23
CA ARG A 57 8.34 -18.27 0.63
C ARG A 57 9.13 -19.58 0.72
N LYS A 58 9.68 -20.07 -0.40
CA LYS A 58 10.57 -21.24 -0.38
C LYS A 58 11.77 -21.00 0.53
N GLN A 59 12.26 -19.76 0.56
CA GLN A 59 13.36 -19.37 1.42
C GLN A 59 12.96 -19.36 2.91
N LEU A 60 11.75 -18.93 3.30
CA LEU A 60 11.35 -18.82 4.72
C LEU A 60 11.14 -20.22 5.31
N ALA A 61 10.38 -21.04 4.58
CA ALA A 61 10.21 -22.44 4.92
C ALA A 61 11.51 -23.24 4.79
N SER A 62 12.52 -22.76 4.05
CA SER A 62 13.85 -23.36 4.06
C SER A 62 14.69 -22.91 5.24
N ALA A 63 14.54 -21.67 5.70
CA ALA A 63 15.26 -21.14 6.86
C ALA A 63 14.83 -21.84 8.15
N ASP A 64 13.52 -21.93 8.39
CA ASP A 64 12.97 -22.67 9.54
C ASP A 64 13.42 -24.13 9.53
N ARG A 65 13.41 -24.77 8.34
CA ARG A 65 13.90 -26.14 8.17
C ARG A 65 15.40 -26.29 8.39
N ILE A 66 16.22 -25.28 8.03
CA ILE A 66 17.66 -25.30 8.30
C ILE A 66 17.90 -25.27 9.82
N VAL A 67 17.19 -24.42 10.55
CA VAL A 67 17.29 -24.35 12.02
C VAL A 67 16.82 -25.66 12.66
N GLU A 68 15.67 -26.19 12.25
CA GLU A 68 15.13 -27.46 12.74
C GLU A 68 16.08 -28.63 12.48
N LEU A 69 16.60 -28.73 11.25
CA LEU A 69 17.53 -29.79 10.87
C LEU A 69 18.85 -29.66 11.62
N SER A 70 19.33 -28.44 11.86
CA SER A 70 20.55 -28.20 12.66
C SER A 70 20.39 -28.72 14.08
N HIS A 71 19.23 -28.45 14.71
CA HIS A 71 18.92 -29.01 16.02
C HIS A 71 18.80 -30.53 16.00
N HIS A 72 18.19 -31.10 14.96
CA HIS A 72 18.08 -32.55 14.80
C HIS A 72 19.46 -33.22 14.68
N VAL A 73 20.33 -32.69 13.81
CA VAL A 73 21.72 -33.15 13.63
C VAL A 73 22.48 -33.08 14.96
N GLY A 74 22.34 -31.97 15.70
CA GLY A 74 22.94 -31.83 17.02
C GLY A 74 22.53 -32.92 18.00
N ARG A 75 21.22 -33.17 18.15
CA ARG A 75 20.72 -34.22 19.04
C ARG A 75 21.22 -35.61 18.66
N VAL A 76 21.20 -35.94 17.36
CA VAL A 76 21.65 -37.24 16.89
C VAL A 76 23.14 -37.42 17.16
N ALA A 77 23.95 -36.42 16.85
CA ALA A 77 25.38 -36.51 17.02
C ALA A 77 25.81 -36.55 18.48
N ASP A 78 25.22 -35.72 19.35
CA ASP A 78 25.49 -35.74 20.80
C ASP A 78 25.24 -37.13 21.40
N GLY A 79 24.14 -37.78 21.00
CA GLY A 79 23.85 -39.16 21.40
C GLY A 79 24.87 -40.19 20.89
N LYS A 80 25.35 -40.06 19.64
CA LYS A 80 26.34 -40.98 19.07
C LYS A 80 27.73 -40.77 19.65
N ILE A 81 28.15 -39.53 19.85
CA ILE A 81 29.42 -39.14 20.48
C ILE A 81 29.46 -39.68 21.92
N SER A 82 28.36 -39.51 22.67
CA SER A 82 28.24 -40.04 24.03
C SER A 82 28.37 -41.57 24.06
N GLY A 83 27.74 -42.29 23.12
CA GLY A 83 27.88 -43.74 23.01
C GLY A 83 29.31 -44.19 22.67
N ILE A 84 30.01 -43.47 21.79
CA ILE A 84 31.44 -43.74 21.49
C ILE A 84 32.29 -43.52 22.74
N ALA A 85 32.06 -42.43 23.47
CA ALA A 85 32.78 -42.13 24.70
C ALA A 85 32.59 -43.22 25.77
N GLU A 86 31.37 -43.77 25.88
CA GLU A 86 31.05 -44.86 26.80
C GLU A 86 31.81 -46.16 26.43
N ILE A 87 31.70 -46.62 25.19
CA ILE A 87 32.40 -47.82 24.69
C ILE A 87 33.92 -47.66 24.87
N ASN A 88 34.44 -46.48 24.58
CA ASN A 88 35.86 -46.19 24.69
C ASN A 88 36.32 -46.19 26.16
N ARG A 89 35.49 -45.70 27.09
CA ARG A 89 35.76 -45.76 28.53
C ARG A 89 35.81 -47.21 29.02
N GLU A 90 34.86 -48.06 28.61
CA GLU A 90 34.87 -49.49 28.92
C GLU A 90 36.12 -50.18 28.39
N THR A 91 36.49 -49.89 27.13
CA THR A 91 37.69 -50.43 26.48
C THR A 91 38.96 -50.01 27.23
N LYS A 92 39.04 -48.75 27.67
CA LYS A 92 40.15 -48.23 28.47
C LYS A 92 40.27 -48.94 29.82
N PHE A 93 39.14 -49.21 30.48
CA PHE A 93 39.13 -49.99 31.72
C PHE A 93 39.54 -51.45 31.51
N LEU A 94 39.08 -52.08 30.43
CA LEU A 94 39.49 -53.45 30.10
C LEU A 94 41.00 -53.53 29.85
N ALA A 95 41.57 -52.57 29.12
CA ALA A 95 43.00 -52.46 28.88
C ALA A 95 43.78 -52.21 30.18
N LEU A 96 43.25 -51.38 31.08
CA LEU A 96 43.86 -51.13 32.39
C LEU A 96 43.86 -52.40 33.26
N ASN A 97 42.76 -53.13 33.31
CA ASN A 97 42.67 -54.40 34.04
C ASN A 97 43.63 -55.43 33.47
N ALA A 98 43.75 -55.50 32.14
CA ALA A 98 44.73 -56.37 31.48
C ALA A 98 46.18 -55.98 31.78
N LEU A 99 46.50 -54.69 31.88
CA LEU A 99 47.82 -54.20 32.32
C LEU A 99 48.13 -54.62 33.77
N ILE A 100 47.14 -54.54 34.68
CA ILE A 100 47.29 -54.95 36.07
C ILE A 100 47.56 -56.46 36.15
N GLU A 101 46.79 -57.28 35.44
CA GLU A 101 46.95 -58.74 35.48
C GLU A 101 48.25 -59.19 34.78
N ALA A 102 48.65 -58.51 33.70
CA ALA A 102 49.94 -58.74 33.05
C ALA A 102 51.12 -58.43 33.98
N ALA A 103 51.04 -57.36 34.78
CA ALA A 103 52.04 -57.05 35.80
C ALA A 103 52.06 -58.11 36.92
N ARG A 104 50.88 -58.62 37.31
CA ARG A 104 50.73 -59.66 38.33
C ARG A 104 51.31 -61.01 37.89
N ALA A 105 51.20 -61.35 36.62
CA ALA A 105 51.76 -62.57 36.02
C ALA A 105 53.28 -62.52 35.80
N GLY A 106 53.94 -61.39 36.08
CA GLY A 106 55.39 -61.23 35.97
C GLY A 106 55.91 -61.52 34.56
N ASP A 107 56.91 -62.39 34.43
CA ASP A 107 57.54 -62.71 33.14
C ASP A 107 56.58 -63.31 32.10
N ALA A 108 55.59 -64.09 32.55
CA ALA A 108 54.59 -64.69 31.67
C ALA A 108 53.61 -63.66 31.07
N GLY A 109 53.47 -62.48 31.71
CA GLY A 109 52.55 -61.42 31.29
C GLY A 109 53.14 -60.39 30.31
N ARG A 110 54.44 -60.43 30.01
CA ARG A 110 55.13 -59.39 29.20
C ARG A 110 54.48 -59.15 27.84
N GLY A 111 54.11 -60.21 27.11
CA GLY A 111 53.44 -60.08 25.80
C GLY A 111 52.05 -59.44 25.90
N PHE A 112 51.27 -59.81 26.92
CA PHE A 112 49.95 -59.23 27.18
C PHE A 112 50.03 -57.75 27.60
N SER A 113 51.05 -57.37 28.36
CA SER A 113 51.28 -55.97 28.77
C SER A 113 51.45 -55.03 27.58
N VAL A 114 52.20 -55.47 26.54
CA VAL A 114 52.40 -54.68 25.31
C VAL A 114 51.07 -54.44 24.59
N VAL A 115 50.25 -55.49 24.43
CA VAL A 115 48.94 -55.39 23.77
C VAL A 115 48.00 -54.49 24.57
N ALA A 116 47.93 -54.66 25.88
CA ALA A 116 47.07 -53.87 26.75
C ALA A 116 47.48 -52.37 26.74
N SER A 117 48.78 -52.07 26.70
CA SER A 117 49.29 -50.70 26.54
C SER A 117 48.88 -50.08 25.20
N GLN A 118 48.96 -50.84 24.10
CA GLN A 118 48.49 -50.38 22.78
C GLN A 118 46.99 -50.07 22.78
N VAL A 119 46.16 -50.93 23.40
CA VAL A 119 44.70 -50.68 23.50
C VAL A 119 44.41 -49.43 24.33
N LYS A 120 45.14 -49.20 25.43
CA LYS A 120 45.03 -47.98 26.22
C LYS A 120 45.36 -46.73 25.40
N GLN A 121 46.46 -46.77 24.64
CA GLN A 121 46.88 -45.66 23.78
C GLN A 121 45.85 -45.36 22.68
N VAL A 122 45.27 -46.41 22.06
CA VAL A 122 44.17 -46.26 21.10
C VAL A 122 42.96 -45.60 21.76
N SER A 123 42.62 -46.02 22.98
CA SER A 123 41.47 -45.45 23.71
C SER A 123 41.69 -43.96 24.06
N GLU A 124 42.91 -43.57 24.39
CA GLU A 124 43.26 -42.16 24.63
C GLU A 124 43.12 -41.33 23.34
N ARG A 125 43.56 -41.87 22.20
CA ARG A 125 43.39 -41.22 20.90
C ARG A 125 41.93 -41.08 20.48
N ILE A 126 41.10 -42.11 20.74
CA ILE A 126 39.65 -42.04 20.50
C ILE A 126 39.01 -40.94 21.36
N SER A 127 39.43 -40.82 22.62
CA SER A 127 38.91 -39.79 23.54
C SER A 127 39.21 -38.38 23.01
N ALA A 128 40.43 -38.15 22.53
CA ALA A 128 40.84 -36.87 21.96
C ALA A 128 40.02 -36.52 20.70
N ILE A 129 39.90 -37.46 19.76
CA ILE A 129 39.11 -37.26 18.52
C ILE A 129 37.64 -37.00 18.83
N THR A 130 37.07 -37.72 19.81
CA THR A 130 35.67 -37.57 20.20
C THR A 130 35.41 -36.21 20.84
N ALA A 131 36.36 -35.70 21.64
CA ALA A 131 36.27 -34.37 22.22
C ALA A 131 36.38 -33.25 21.17
N GLU A 132 37.33 -33.38 20.23
CA GLU A 132 37.51 -32.44 19.12
C GLU A 132 36.26 -32.40 18.23
N LEU A 133 35.75 -33.57 17.83
CA LEU A 133 34.54 -33.69 17.02
C LEU A 133 33.30 -33.09 17.72
N ASN A 134 33.16 -33.28 19.03
CA ASN A 134 32.06 -32.66 19.79
C ASN A 134 32.16 -31.12 19.77
N SER A 135 33.37 -30.58 19.96
CA SER A 135 33.61 -29.14 19.95
C SER A 135 33.34 -28.52 18.57
N GLU A 136 33.87 -29.11 17.50
CA GLU A 136 33.67 -28.62 16.13
C GLU A 136 32.21 -28.66 15.71
N LEU A 137 31.50 -29.73 16.08
CA LEU A 137 30.11 -29.89 15.74
C LEU A 137 29.22 -28.90 16.50
N ALA A 138 29.45 -28.72 17.80
CA ALA A 138 28.74 -27.72 18.60
C ALA A 138 28.92 -26.31 18.02
N GLY A 139 30.14 -25.95 17.61
CA GLY A 139 30.43 -24.69 16.92
C GLY A 139 29.66 -24.55 15.60
N SER A 140 29.68 -25.59 14.77
CA SER A 140 29.01 -25.60 13.47
C SER A 140 27.48 -25.46 13.59
N ILE A 141 26.87 -26.13 14.57
CA ILE A 141 25.42 -26.03 14.82
C ILE A 141 25.03 -24.64 15.32
N ALA A 142 25.85 -24.05 16.20
CA ALA A 142 25.62 -22.70 16.69
C ALA A 142 25.67 -21.68 15.54
N GLU A 143 26.66 -21.80 14.65
CA GLU A 143 26.78 -20.96 13.46
C GLU A 143 25.58 -21.13 12.51
N LEU A 144 25.17 -22.37 12.22
CA LEU A 144 23.99 -22.63 11.38
C LEU A 144 22.70 -22.05 11.97
N THR A 145 22.53 -22.13 13.29
CA THR A 145 21.37 -21.56 13.98
C THR A 145 21.37 -20.03 13.87
N GLN A 146 22.52 -19.39 14.10
CA GLN A 146 22.67 -17.94 13.94
C GLN A 146 22.39 -17.46 12.52
N LEU A 147 22.90 -18.19 11.52
CA LEU A 147 22.64 -17.92 10.10
C LEU A 147 21.16 -18.09 9.75
N GLY A 148 20.51 -19.15 10.26
CA GLY A 148 19.08 -19.39 10.10
C GLY A 148 18.24 -18.24 10.66
N ASP A 149 18.50 -17.83 11.90
CA ASP A 149 17.82 -16.71 12.55
C ASP A 149 18.01 -15.39 11.82
N ALA A 150 19.23 -15.10 11.36
CA ALA A 150 19.53 -13.92 10.56
C ALA A 150 18.75 -13.93 9.23
N MET A 151 18.67 -15.08 8.56
CA MET A 151 17.91 -15.23 7.33
C MET A 151 16.41 -15.01 7.57
N ILE A 152 15.83 -15.60 8.62
CA ILE A 152 14.42 -15.41 8.98
C ILE A 152 14.11 -13.92 9.22
N ARG A 153 14.95 -13.23 10.01
CA ARG A 153 14.80 -11.78 10.27
C ARG A 153 14.84 -10.98 8.99
N GLN A 154 15.90 -11.14 8.19
CA GLN A 154 16.07 -10.41 6.93
C GLN A 154 14.87 -10.61 5.99
N MET A 155 14.33 -11.83 5.93
CA MET A 155 13.19 -12.14 5.09
C MET A 155 11.88 -11.51 5.57
N ARG A 156 11.64 -11.52 6.89
CA ARG A 156 10.50 -10.79 7.48
C ARG A 156 10.59 -9.30 7.19
N ASP A 157 11.79 -8.72 7.28
CA ASP A 157 12.02 -7.31 6.97
C ASP A 157 11.74 -7.01 5.48
N HIS A 158 12.22 -7.85 4.56
CA HIS A 158 11.91 -7.70 3.12
C HIS A 158 10.41 -7.81 2.84
N GLN A 159 9.71 -8.74 3.51
CA GLN A 159 8.27 -8.87 3.35
C GLN A 159 7.52 -7.67 3.92
N GLY A 160 7.92 -7.19 5.09
CA GLY A 160 7.39 -5.98 5.72
C GLY A 160 7.56 -4.75 4.84
N GLN A 161 8.76 -4.56 4.28
CA GLN A 161 9.05 -3.46 3.37
C GLN A 161 8.19 -3.55 2.11
N ARG A 162 8.08 -4.74 1.50
CA ARG A 162 7.23 -4.95 0.32
C ARG A 162 5.77 -4.61 0.62
N PHE A 163 5.23 -5.03 1.76
CA PHE A 163 3.86 -4.67 2.14
C PHE A 163 3.70 -3.18 2.44
N ALA A 164 4.71 -2.51 2.99
CA ALA A 164 4.68 -1.06 3.18
C ALA A 164 4.65 -0.32 1.84
N ASP A 165 5.45 -0.76 0.86
CA ASP A 165 5.44 -0.22 -0.50
C ASP A 165 4.07 -0.46 -1.17
N MET A 166 3.46 -1.63 -0.95
CA MET A 166 2.12 -1.93 -1.48
C MET A 166 1.04 -1.07 -0.80
N ALA A 167 1.14 -0.83 0.50
CA ALA A 167 0.26 0.07 1.22
C ALA A 167 0.37 1.51 0.71
N LEU A 168 1.59 1.96 0.39
CA LEU A 168 1.83 3.25 -0.25
C LEU A 168 1.15 3.32 -1.62
N ASN A 169 1.34 2.31 -2.48
CA ASN A 169 0.68 2.26 -3.78
C ASN A 169 -0.86 2.31 -3.65
N MET A 170 -1.46 1.65 -2.65
CA MET A 170 -2.90 1.73 -2.42
C MET A 170 -3.35 3.17 -2.14
N ILE A 171 -2.68 3.86 -1.21
CA ILE A 171 -3.10 5.20 -0.80
C ILE A 171 -2.81 6.25 -1.88
N GLU A 172 -1.74 6.08 -2.66
CA GLU A 172 -1.44 6.95 -3.82
C GLU A 172 -2.50 6.86 -4.92
N LEU A 173 -3.04 5.66 -5.19
CA LEU A 173 -4.13 5.50 -6.16
C LEU A 173 -5.40 6.23 -5.70
N ILE A 174 -5.68 6.21 -4.39
CA ILE A 174 -6.78 6.97 -3.80
C ILE A 174 -6.53 8.47 -3.93
N ASP A 175 -5.36 8.97 -3.52
CA ASP A 175 -5.02 10.40 -3.61
C ASP A 175 -5.15 10.93 -5.03
N ARG A 176 -4.66 10.19 -6.02
CA ARG A 176 -4.77 10.59 -7.43
C ARG A 176 -6.23 10.63 -7.90
N ASN A 177 -7.04 9.64 -7.50
CA ASN A 177 -8.45 9.64 -7.84
C ASN A 177 -9.18 10.83 -7.20
N LEU A 178 -8.91 11.08 -5.93
CA LEU A 178 -9.50 12.15 -5.13
C LEU A 178 -9.06 13.56 -5.56
N TYR A 179 -7.83 13.71 -6.07
CA TYR A 179 -7.34 14.96 -6.66
C TYR A 179 -8.23 15.43 -7.81
N GLU A 180 -8.59 14.54 -8.74
CA GLU A 180 -9.42 14.88 -9.90
C GLU A 180 -10.78 15.45 -9.45
N ARG A 181 -11.38 14.87 -8.39
CA ARG A 181 -12.68 15.33 -7.86
C ARG A 181 -12.62 16.75 -7.31
N SER A 182 -11.48 17.14 -6.76
CA SER A 182 -11.26 18.51 -6.30
C SER A 182 -11.33 19.50 -7.47
N CYS A 183 -10.77 19.13 -8.62
CA CYS A 183 -10.79 19.96 -9.82
C CYS A 183 -12.20 20.01 -10.43
N ASP A 184 -12.87 18.86 -10.49
CA ASP A 184 -14.21 18.70 -11.03
C ASP A 184 -15.21 19.64 -10.33
N VAL A 185 -15.25 19.65 -8.99
CA VAL A 185 -16.22 20.48 -8.24
C VAL A 185 -16.01 21.98 -8.48
N ARG A 186 -14.75 22.43 -8.57
CA ARG A 186 -14.43 23.84 -8.79
C ARG A 186 -14.76 24.28 -10.20
N TRP A 187 -14.43 23.45 -11.18
CA TRP A 187 -14.72 23.74 -12.58
C TRP A 187 -16.22 23.79 -12.84
N TRP A 188 -16.97 22.78 -12.40
CA TRP A 188 -18.41 22.71 -12.63
C TRP A 188 -19.19 23.80 -11.86
N ALA A 189 -18.67 24.30 -10.74
CA ALA A 189 -19.31 25.42 -10.04
C ALA A 189 -19.36 26.72 -10.88
N THR A 190 -18.59 26.80 -11.97
CA THR A 190 -18.58 27.93 -12.92
C THR A 190 -19.51 27.74 -14.13
N ASP A 191 -20.16 26.58 -14.27
CA ASP A 191 -21.06 26.32 -15.40
C ASP A 191 -22.23 27.31 -15.39
N ALA A 192 -22.51 27.89 -16.55
CA ALA A 192 -23.53 28.94 -16.68
C ALA A 192 -24.93 28.49 -16.23
N ALA A 193 -25.30 27.22 -16.40
CA ALA A 193 -26.59 26.72 -15.93
C ALA A 193 -26.64 26.57 -14.41
N ILE A 194 -25.53 26.12 -13.81
CA ILE A 194 -25.38 25.99 -12.36
C ILE A 194 -25.44 27.38 -11.70
N VAL A 195 -24.68 28.34 -12.24
CA VAL A 195 -24.65 29.73 -11.77
C VAL A 195 -26.01 30.38 -11.93
N ALA A 196 -26.68 30.22 -13.08
CA ALA A 196 -28.02 30.79 -13.31
C ALA A 196 -29.06 30.25 -12.34
N ALA A 197 -29.06 28.94 -12.06
CA ALA A 197 -29.98 28.34 -11.10
C ALA A 197 -29.75 28.84 -9.67
N ALA A 198 -28.49 29.03 -9.24
CA ALA A 198 -28.18 29.57 -7.92
C ALA A 198 -28.52 31.07 -7.80
N ALA A 199 -28.28 31.85 -8.85
CA ALA A 199 -28.55 33.29 -8.85
C ALA A 199 -30.05 33.62 -8.95
N GLN A 200 -30.78 32.87 -9.76
CA GLN A 200 -32.21 33.06 -10.03
C GLN A 200 -32.91 31.69 -10.04
N PRO A 201 -33.34 31.19 -8.86
CA PRO A 201 -33.89 29.84 -8.70
C PRO A 201 -35.34 29.73 -9.21
N GLU A 202 -35.53 29.93 -10.51
CA GLU A 202 -36.79 29.71 -11.22
C GLU A 202 -36.92 28.26 -11.69
N PRO A 203 -38.15 27.73 -11.87
CA PRO A 203 -38.34 26.36 -12.36
C PRO A 203 -37.60 26.05 -13.68
N SER A 204 -37.49 27.04 -14.57
CA SER A 204 -36.80 26.94 -15.86
C SER A 204 -35.29 26.81 -15.70
N THR A 205 -34.66 27.63 -14.85
CA THR A 205 -33.22 27.62 -14.61
C THR A 205 -32.80 26.37 -13.83
N CYS A 206 -33.57 25.96 -12.82
CA CYS A 206 -33.33 24.72 -12.09
C CYS A 206 -33.45 23.48 -12.99
N ALA A 207 -34.44 23.43 -13.88
CA ALA A 207 -34.58 22.34 -14.85
C ALA A 207 -33.41 22.30 -15.85
N TRP A 208 -32.94 23.47 -16.30
CA TRP A 208 -31.77 23.55 -17.18
C TRP A 208 -30.49 23.09 -16.49
N ALA A 209 -30.26 23.50 -15.24
CA ALA A 209 -29.16 23.03 -14.42
C ALA A 209 -29.22 21.51 -14.23
N SER A 210 -30.37 20.95 -13.85
CA SER A 210 -30.56 19.50 -13.71
C SER A 210 -30.19 18.73 -14.99
N LYS A 211 -30.63 19.22 -16.16
CA LYS A 211 -30.24 18.62 -17.46
C LYS A 211 -28.73 18.69 -17.71
N ARG A 212 -28.08 19.81 -17.38
CA ARG A 212 -26.62 19.97 -17.52
C ARG A 212 -25.85 19.02 -16.61
N LEU A 213 -26.26 18.91 -15.35
CA LEU A 213 -25.69 17.95 -14.39
C LEU A 213 -25.83 16.51 -14.90
N GLY A 214 -26.97 16.16 -15.50
CA GLY A 214 -27.17 14.85 -16.14
C GLY A 214 -26.15 14.54 -17.24
N VAL A 215 -25.88 15.52 -18.12
CA VAL A 215 -24.86 15.37 -19.19
C VAL A 215 -23.46 15.16 -18.61
N ILE A 216 -23.13 15.85 -17.52
CA ILE A 216 -21.87 15.64 -16.79
C ILE A 216 -21.83 14.20 -16.27
N LEU A 217 -22.87 13.74 -15.58
CA LEU A 217 -22.93 12.42 -14.99
C LEU A 217 -22.94 11.27 -16.01
N ASP A 218 -23.40 11.50 -17.24
CA ASP A 218 -23.31 10.53 -18.32
C ASP A 218 -21.87 10.39 -18.85
N SER A 219 -21.04 11.42 -18.68
CA SER A 219 -19.63 11.41 -19.06
C SER A 219 -18.71 10.95 -17.91
N TYR A 220 -19.08 11.25 -16.67
CA TYR A 220 -18.33 10.94 -15.45
C TYR A 220 -19.12 9.97 -14.58
N THR A 221 -19.03 8.68 -14.89
CA THR A 221 -19.86 7.61 -14.31
C THR A 221 -19.51 7.22 -12.88
N VAL A 222 -18.44 7.79 -12.31
CA VAL A 222 -17.97 7.51 -10.94
C VAL A 222 -18.71 8.31 -9.86
N TYR A 223 -19.59 9.21 -10.26
CA TYR A 223 -20.41 10.01 -9.36
C TYR A 223 -21.82 9.44 -9.26
N LEU A 224 -22.35 9.40 -8.03
CA LEU A 224 -23.76 9.09 -7.82
C LEU A 224 -24.62 10.24 -8.32
N ASP A 225 -24.33 11.46 -7.85
CA ASP A 225 -25.13 12.65 -8.15
C ASP A 225 -24.34 13.95 -7.93
N LEU A 226 -24.88 15.04 -8.45
CA LEU A 226 -24.39 16.41 -8.23
C LEU A 226 -25.57 17.29 -7.83
N TRP A 227 -25.42 18.15 -6.84
CA TRP A 227 -26.49 19.03 -6.33
C TRP A 227 -26.11 20.50 -6.43
N VAL A 228 -27.05 21.28 -6.95
CA VAL A 228 -27.03 22.75 -6.89
C VAL A 228 -27.90 23.18 -5.72
N ILE A 229 -27.33 23.96 -4.81
CA ILE A 229 -27.93 24.33 -3.54
C ILE A 229 -27.90 25.85 -3.41
N ASP A 230 -28.98 26.48 -2.97
CA ASP A 230 -29.01 27.92 -2.72
C ASP A 230 -28.22 28.33 -1.46
N ALA A 231 -28.01 29.64 -1.29
CA ALA A 231 -27.32 30.20 -0.13
C ALA A 231 -28.00 29.87 1.22
N GLN A 232 -29.29 29.52 1.21
CA GLN A 232 -30.05 29.13 2.40
C GLN A 232 -29.94 27.63 2.70
N GLY A 233 -29.33 26.84 1.81
CA GLY A 233 -29.11 25.41 1.95
C GLY A 233 -30.23 24.54 1.39
N ARG A 234 -31.13 25.05 0.56
CA ARG A 234 -32.15 24.26 -0.14
C ARG A 234 -31.59 23.72 -1.45
N VAL A 235 -31.76 22.42 -1.69
CA VAL A 235 -31.38 21.79 -2.96
C VAL A 235 -32.31 22.25 -4.08
N LEU A 236 -31.76 22.96 -5.06
CA LEU A 236 -32.46 23.53 -6.21
C LEU A 236 -32.59 22.52 -7.36
N ALA A 237 -31.51 21.80 -7.65
CA ALA A 237 -31.45 20.84 -8.75
C ALA A 237 -30.48 19.69 -8.41
N ASN A 238 -30.75 18.51 -8.97
CA ASN A 238 -29.85 17.37 -8.95
C ASN A 238 -29.67 16.77 -10.35
N GLY A 239 -28.61 15.99 -10.56
CA GLY A 239 -28.24 15.44 -11.88
C GLY A 239 -28.93 14.13 -12.25
N ARG A 240 -29.42 13.36 -11.27
CA ARG A 240 -30.19 12.12 -11.50
C ARG A 240 -31.59 12.19 -10.90
N PRO A 241 -32.49 13.09 -11.35
CA PRO A 241 -33.81 13.25 -10.75
C PRO A 241 -34.71 12.01 -10.88
N GLY A 242 -34.44 11.13 -11.86
CA GLY A 242 -35.12 9.84 -11.96
C GLY A 242 -34.74 8.84 -10.87
N THR A 243 -33.52 8.95 -10.32
CA THR A 243 -32.99 8.06 -9.27
C THR A 243 -33.13 8.69 -7.88
N TYR A 244 -32.79 9.97 -7.75
CA TYR A 244 -32.75 10.72 -6.49
C TYR A 244 -33.75 11.88 -6.45
N GLY A 245 -34.91 11.73 -7.10
CA GLY A 245 -35.92 12.78 -7.22
C GLY A 245 -36.45 13.34 -5.90
N SER A 246 -36.31 12.58 -4.80
CA SER A 246 -36.73 13.00 -3.45
C SER A 246 -35.82 14.05 -2.79
N VAL A 247 -34.66 14.34 -3.39
CA VAL A 247 -33.65 15.26 -2.85
C VAL A 247 -33.99 16.72 -3.14
N THR A 248 -34.57 17.02 -4.30
CA THR A 248 -34.90 18.41 -4.66
C THR A 248 -35.85 19.02 -3.62
N GLY A 249 -35.52 20.23 -3.16
CA GLY A 249 -36.24 20.94 -2.12
C GLY A 249 -35.89 20.55 -0.67
N LYS A 250 -35.01 19.56 -0.45
CA LYS A 250 -34.49 19.25 0.89
C LYS A 250 -33.57 20.35 1.39
N MET A 251 -33.51 20.48 2.72
CA MET A 251 -32.65 21.45 3.42
C MET A 251 -31.39 20.75 3.93
N VAL A 252 -30.22 21.31 3.60
CA VAL A 252 -28.89 20.81 4.00
C VAL A 252 -28.04 21.87 4.69
N SER A 253 -28.64 23.00 5.10
CA SER A 253 -27.95 24.08 5.82
C SER A 253 -27.27 23.66 7.12
N GLY A 254 -27.75 22.59 7.77
CA GLY A 254 -27.13 22.02 8.97
C GLY A 254 -25.92 21.13 8.71
N VAL A 255 -25.67 20.73 7.46
CA VAL A 255 -24.60 19.78 7.12
C VAL A 255 -23.25 20.49 7.07
N ASP A 256 -22.20 19.84 7.58
CA ASP A 256 -20.89 20.46 7.76
C ASP A 256 -20.24 20.91 6.45
N TRP A 257 -20.22 20.05 5.45
CA TRP A 257 -19.64 20.38 4.15
C TRP A 257 -20.35 21.56 3.47
N PHE A 258 -21.65 21.75 3.67
CA PHE A 258 -22.38 22.90 3.12
C PHE A 258 -21.92 24.20 3.77
N ARG A 259 -21.92 24.26 5.11
CA ARG A 259 -21.50 25.44 5.86
C ARG A 259 -20.07 25.84 5.52
N ARG A 260 -19.18 24.86 5.40
CA ARG A 260 -17.78 25.10 5.02
C ARG A 260 -17.65 25.54 3.57
N ALA A 261 -18.48 25.01 2.65
CA ALA A 261 -18.50 25.41 1.25
C ALA A 261 -18.94 26.85 1.03
N MET A 262 -19.98 27.29 1.72
CA MET A 262 -20.36 28.71 1.71
C MET A 262 -19.25 29.63 2.24
N GLY A 263 -18.39 29.11 3.12
CA GLY A 263 -17.30 29.86 3.76
C GLY A 263 -15.97 29.83 3.01
N THR A 264 -15.88 29.25 1.82
CA THR A 264 -14.62 29.29 1.05
C THR A 264 -14.27 30.73 0.66
N ALA A 265 -12.98 31.05 0.51
CA ALA A 265 -12.53 32.43 0.22
C ALA A 265 -12.56 32.73 -1.28
N SER A 266 -12.27 31.72 -2.12
CA SER A 266 -12.19 31.83 -3.57
C SER A 266 -12.89 30.65 -4.27
N GLY A 267 -13.21 30.81 -5.55
CA GLY A 267 -13.65 29.71 -6.43
C GLY A 267 -12.55 28.68 -6.70
N GLN A 268 -11.31 28.97 -6.32
CA GLN A 268 -10.20 28.02 -6.32
C GLN A 268 -10.18 27.12 -5.07
N ASP A 269 -10.96 27.45 -4.06
CA ASP A 269 -11.08 26.65 -2.85
C ASP A 269 -12.18 25.59 -2.99
N TYR A 270 -12.11 24.57 -2.15
CA TYR A 270 -13.08 23.50 -2.06
C TYR A 270 -12.97 22.82 -0.70
N ILE A 271 -13.90 21.93 -0.42
CA ILE A 271 -13.92 21.11 0.78
C ILE A 271 -14.12 19.68 0.34
N SER A 272 -13.38 18.80 1.00
CA SER A 272 -13.57 17.37 0.94
C SER A 272 -14.03 16.92 2.33
N HIS A 273 -15.14 16.19 2.36
CA HIS A 273 -15.67 15.58 3.57
C HIS A 273 -15.20 14.13 3.65
N ASP A 274 -15.02 13.63 4.87
CA ASP A 274 -14.67 12.23 5.10
C ASP A 274 -15.78 11.29 4.61
N ILE A 275 -15.47 10.00 4.48
CA ILE A 275 -16.40 8.99 3.98
C ILE A 275 -17.57 8.84 4.93
N ALA A 276 -18.77 8.98 4.38
CA ALA A 276 -20.02 8.89 5.12
C ALA A 276 -21.10 8.17 4.31
N VAL A 277 -22.06 7.59 5.02
CA VAL A 277 -23.27 7.01 4.42
C VAL A 277 -24.28 8.13 4.15
N SER A 278 -24.69 8.30 2.89
CA SER A 278 -25.70 9.28 2.51
C SER A 278 -27.10 8.69 2.53
N ARG A 279 -27.91 9.13 3.50
CA ARG A 279 -29.34 8.79 3.57
C ARG A 279 -30.18 9.27 2.37
N PHE A 280 -29.63 10.20 1.60
CA PHE A 280 -30.30 10.81 0.44
C PHE A 280 -29.94 10.13 -0.88
N LEU A 281 -28.86 9.35 -0.90
CA LEU A 281 -28.34 8.64 -2.07
C LEU A 281 -28.37 7.14 -1.79
N ASN A 282 -29.55 6.62 -1.46
CA ASN A 282 -29.81 5.19 -1.24
C ASN A 282 -28.92 4.51 -0.19
N GLN A 283 -28.49 5.22 0.85
CA GLN A 283 -27.56 4.69 1.87
C GLN A 283 -26.20 4.29 1.29
N SER A 284 -25.79 4.89 0.17
CA SER A 284 -24.45 4.67 -0.39
C SER A 284 -23.37 5.37 0.41
N GLU A 285 -22.18 4.77 0.42
CA GLU A 285 -20.95 5.36 0.92
C GLU A 285 -20.44 6.41 -0.07
N VAL A 286 -20.22 7.64 0.42
CA VAL A 286 -19.84 8.76 -0.44
C VAL A 286 -18.63 9.51 0.07
N ALA A 287 -17.75 9.87 -0.86
CA ALA A 287 -16.82 10.98 -0.65
C ALA A 287 -17.48 12.25 -1.20
N THR A 288 -17.73 13.24 -0.32
CA THR A 288 -18.42 14.47 -0.72
C THR A 288 -17.41 15.58 -0.95
N TYR A 289 -17.49 16.20 -2.13
CA TYR A 289 -16.75 17.42 -2.44
C TYR A 289 -17.74 18.56 -2.63
N ALA A 290 -17.41 19.73 -2.11
CA ALA A 290 -18.25 20.90 -2.26
C ALA A 290 -17.43 22.16 -2.47
N THR A 291 -18.01 23.15 -3.14
CA THR A 291 -17.50 24.52 -3.19
C THR A 291 -18.63 25.51 -3.39
N ALA A 292 -18.36 26.78 -3.06
CA ALA A 292 -19.26 27.88 -3.33
C ALA A 292 -19.47 28.06 -4.83
N ILE A 293 -20.73 28.14 -5.25
CA ILE A 293 -21.11 28.76 -6.52
C ILE A 293 -21.06 30.27 -6.29
N ARG A 294 -20.33 30.98 -7.15
CA ARG A 294 -20.09 32.41 -7.00
C ARG A 294 -20.79 33.22 -8.08
N ALA A 295 -21.16 34.45 -7.73
CA ALA A 295 -21.80 35.38 -8.64
C ALA A 295 -21.01 35.52 -9.95
N ASP A 296 -21.73 35.53 -11.08
CA ASP A 296 -21.18 35.55 -12.45
C ASP A 296 -20.18 34.42 -12.78
N GLY A 297 -20.07 33.37 -11.96
CA GLY A 297 -19.05 32.33 -12.11
C GLY A 297 -17.61 32.82 -11.86
N LYS A 298 -17.44 34.00 -11.26
CA LYS A 298 -16.13 34.60 -10.98
C LYS A 298 -15.50 33.97 -9.73
N ALA A 299 -14.18 33.72 -9.78
CA ALA A 299 -13.46 33.13 -8.66
C ALA A 299 -13.48 34.01 -7.39
N ASP A 300 -13.54 35.33 -7.55
CA ASP A 300 -13.63 36.34 -6.48
C ASP A 300 -15.06 36.86 -6.26
N GLY A 301 -16.06 36.29 -6.94
CA GLY A 301 -17.46 36.68 -6.77
C GLY A 301 -18.03 36.26 -5.41
N GLU A 302 -19.07 36.96 -4.96
CA GLU A 302 -19.78 36.61 -3.73
C GLU A 302 -20.38 35.19 -3.80
N PRO A 303 -20.28 34.37 -2.73
CA PRO A 303 -20.97 33.09 -2.66
C PRO A 303 -22.49 33.24 -2.75
N ILE A 304 -23.11 32.60 -3.74
CA ILE A 304 -24.57 32.63 -3.98
C ILE A 304 -25.23 31.26 -3.83
N GLY A 305 -24.45 30.21 -3.62
CA GLY A 305 -24.91 28.85 -3.42
C GLY A 305 -23.76 27.87 -3.27
N VAL A 306 -24.05 26.58 -3.29
CA VAL A 306 -23.05 25.50 -3.22
C VAL A 306 -23.30 24.49 -4.33
N LEU A 307 -22.21 24.08 -4.99
CA LEU A 307 -22.19 22.84 -5.77
C LEU A 307 -21.61 21.75 -4.87
N ALA A 308 -22.35 20.67 -4.69
CA ALA A 308 -21.88 19.47 -4.02
C ALA A 308 -21.87 18.30 -5.02
N ILE A 309 -20.79 17.52 -5.02
CA ILE A 309 -20.64 16.34 -5.86
C ILE A 309 -20.38 15.12 -4.98
N PHE A 310 -21.05 14.02 -5.31
CA PHE A 310 -21.06 12.81 -4.49
C PHE A 310 -20.39 11.67 -5.24
N PHE A 311 -19.13 11.43 -4.90
CA PHE A 311 -18.33 10.36 -5.49
C PHE A 311 -18.73 9.02 -4.89
N ASP A 312 -18.98 8.03 -5.75
CA ASP A 312 -19.35 6.67 -5.34
C ASP A 312 -18.13 5.96 -4.77
N TRP A 313 -17.99 5.95 -3.44
CA TRP A 313 -16.76 5.56 -2.78
C TRP A 313 -16.50 4.06 -2.86
N ALA A 314 -17.51 3.25 -2.53
CA ALA A 314 -17.33 1.82 -2.29
C ALA A 314 -16.70 1.06 -3.49
N PRO A 315 -17.17 1.23 -4.74
CA PRO A 315 -16.59 0.50 -5.88
C PRO A 315 -15.11 0.86 -6.14
N GLN A 316 -14.73 2.09 -5.83
CA GLN A 316 -13.41 2.65 -6.11
C GLN A 316 -12.41 2.20 -5.06
N ALA A 317 -12.84 2.23 -3.79
CA ALA A 317 -12.07 1.70 -2.69
C ALA A 317 -11.89 0.18 -2.80
N ASP A 318 -12.95 -0.55 -3.17
CA ASP A 318 -12.91 -1.99 -3.45
C ASP A 318 -11.90 -2.33 -4.56
N ALA A 319 -11.89 -1.57 -5.64
CA ALA A 319 -10.94 -1.76 -6.72
C ALA A 319 -9.49 -1.67 -6.23
N VAL A 320 -9.20 -0.81 -5.25
CA VAL A 320 -7.87 -0.67 -4.66
C VAL A 320 -7.57 -1.81 -3.67
N VAL A 321 -8.42 -2.01 -2.66
CA VAL A 321 -8.11 -2.96 -1.57
C VAL A 321 -8.22 -4.43 -1.99
N LYS A 322 -8.94 -4.76 -3.06
CA LYS A 322 -9.09 -6.16 -3.55
C LYS A 322 -8.13 -6.54 -4.69
N HIS A 323 -7.44 -5.57 -5.30
CA HIS A 323 -6.51 -5.83 -6.42
C HIS A 323 -5.05 -5.51 -6.09
N VAL A 324 -4.73 -5.51 -4.80
CA VAL A 324 -3.35 -5.48 -4.30
C VAL A 324 -2.58 -6.68 -4.86
N ARG A 325 -1.34 -6.48 -5.32
CA ARG A 325 -0.53 -7.50 -6.03
C ARG A 325 0.04 -8.57 -5.09
N LEU A 326 -0.84 -9.30 -4.43
CA LEU A 326 -0.53 -10.42 -3.54
C LEU A 326 -0.65 -11.74 -4.30
N SER A 327 0.16 -12.73 -3.92
CA SER A 327 -0.06 -14.10 -4.39
C SER A 327 -1.35 -14.68 -3.80
N GLN A 328 -1.92 -15.71 -4.44
CA GLN A 328 -3.12 -16.39 -3.93
C GLN A 328 -2.96 -16.90 -2.49
N GLU A 329 -1.74 -17.29 -2.12
CA GLU A 329 -1.45 -17.81 -0.80
C GLU A 329 -1.34 -16.69 0.24
N GLU A 330 -0.77 -15.55 -0.13
CA GLU A 330 -0.73 -14.36 0.72
C GLU A 330 -2.14 -13.83 0.98
N TRP A 331 -3.01 -13.82 -0.04
CA TRP A 331 -4.40 -13.43 0.12
C TRP A 331 -5.14 -14.21 1.20
N ARG A 332 -4.77 -15.47 1.49
CA ARG A 332 -5.42 -16.27 2.54
C ARG A 332 -5.23 -15.74 3.95
N GLY A 333 -4.11 -15.05 4.19
CA GLY A 333 -3.76 -14.49 5.50
C GLY A 333 -3.72 -12.97 5.51
N THR A 334 -4.11 -12.30 4.42
CA THR A 334 -3.94 -10.85 4.28
C THR A 334 -5.27 -10.12 4.25
N ARG A 335 -5.35 -9.06 5.05
CA ARG A 335 -6.43 -8.06 5.02
C ARG A 335 -5.83 -6.72 4.61
N CYS A 336 -6.34 -6.13 3.53
CA CYS A 336 -5.95 -4.80 3.06
C CYS A 336 -7.02 -3.79 3.47
N LEU A 337 -6.59 -2.65 3.99
CA LEU A 337 -7.45 -1.63 4.57
C LEU A 337 -7.09 -0.25 4.03
N LEU A 338 -8.10 0.60 3.92
CA LEU A 338 -7.95 2.05 3.90
C LEU A 338 -8.53 2.59 5.20
N LEU A 339 -7.80 3.49 5.86
CA LEU A 339 -8.22 4.13 7.11
C LEU A 339 -8.33 5.64 6.92
N ASP A 340 -9.32 6.26 7.57
CA ASP A 340 -9.39 7.71 7.65
C ASP A 340 -8.36 8.29 8.65
N SER A 341 -8.36 9.61 8.82
CA SER A 341 -7.44 10.30 9.75
C SER A 341 -7.70 9.95 11.22
N GLY A 342 -8.91 9.51 11.56
CA GLY A 342 -9.30 8.97 12.85
C GLY A 342 -9.01 7.47 13.00
N ARG A 343 -8.34 6.86 12.01
CA ARG A 343 -8.02 5.42 11.94
C ARG A 343 -9.26 4.53 11.82
N ARG A 344 -10.40 5.10 11.45
CA ARG A 344 -11.61 4.31 11.16
C ARG A 344 -11.46 3.67 9.79
N VAL A 345 -11.88 2.42 9.67
CA VAL A 345 -11.83 1.67 8.42
C VAL A 345 -12.81 2.30 7.43
N ILE A 346 -12.30 2.82 6.32
CA ILE A 346 -13.11 3.36 5.21
C ILE A 346 -13.17 2.41 4.03
N ALA A 347 -12.32 1.38 3.98
CA ALA A 347 -12.47 0.24 3.08
C ALA A 347 -11.70 -0.97 3.61
N ALA A 348 -12.19 -2.17 3.31
CA ALA A 348 -11.54 -3.41 3.69
C ALA A 348 -11.69 -4.48 2.60
N SER A 349 -10.62 -5.22 2.32
CA SER A 349 -10.63 -6.29 1.31
C SER A 349 -11.64 -7.40 1.60
N ASP A 350 -11.96 -7.62 2.88
CA ASP A 350 -12.96 -8.57 3.37
C ASP A 350 -14.34 -7.93 3.64
N GLY A 351 -14.47 -6.61 3.47
CA GLY A 351 -15.67 -5.83 3.76
C GLY A 351 -16.03 -5.72 5.25
N VAL A 352 -15.21 -6.26 6.15
CA VAL A 352 -15.52 -6.28 7.59
C VAL A 352 -15.18 -4.92 8.20
N GLY A 353 -16.07 -4.40 9.06
CA GLY A 353 -15.81 -3.21 9.88
C GLY A 353 -15.79 -1.89 9.11
N VAL A 354 -16.18 -1.88 7.83
CA VAL A 354 -16.22 -0.66 7.01
C VAL A 354 -17.16 0.37 7.64
N LEU A 355 -16.63 1.57 7.90
CA LEU A 355 -17.22 2.72 8.60
C LEU A 355 -17.57 2.52 10.09
N ASP A 356 -17.30 1.35 10.67
CA ASP A 356 -17.60 1.02 12.07
C ASP A 356 -16.35 0.74 12.92
N GLU A 357 -15.36 0.06 12.36
CA GLU A 357 -14.13 -0.35 13.06
C GLU A 357 -13.13 0.81 13.14
N VAL A 358 -12.54 1.03 14.32
CA VAL A 358 -11.34 1.86 14.49
C VAL A 358 -10.13 0.95 14.64
N PHE A 359 -9.25 0.96 13.65
CA PHE A 359 -8.06 0.11 13.63
C PHE A 359 -6.95 0.71 14.51
N PRO A 360 -6.39 -0.04 15.48
CA PRO A 360 -5.40 0.48 16.42
C PRO A 360 -3.99 0.54 15.80
N LEU A 361 -3.82 1.37 14.76
CA LEU A 361 -2.56 1.52 14.04
C LEU A 361 -1.44 2.06 14.95
N GLN A 362 -0.29 1.40 14.95
CA GLN A 362 0.93 1.84 15.66
C GLN A 362 1.92 2.42 14.65
N ASP A 363 1.69 3.65 14.22
CA ASP A 363 2.49 4.33 13.19
C ASP A 363 3.70 5.09 13.75
N GLY A 364 3.72 5.42 15.05
CA GLY A 364 4.82 6.16 15.67
C GLY A 364 5.08 7.53 15.01
N ASN A 365 4.05 8.11 14.37
CA ASN A 365 4.14 9.28 13.48
C ASN A 365 5.05 9.12 12.24
N ALA A 366 5.47 7.91 11.89
CA ALA A 366 6.16 7.66 10.64
C ALA A 366 5.17 7.77 9.46
N PRO A 367 5.61 8.29 8.29
CA PRO A 367 4.76 8.35 7.10
C PRO A 367 4.50 6.97 6.50
N SER A 368 5.41 6.01 6.69
CA SER A 368 5.22 4.62 6.30
C SER A 368 6.10 3.72 7.15
N GLY A 369 5.79 2.43 7.19
CA GLY A 369 6.57 1.45 7.92
C GLY A 369 5.84 0.13 8.09
N PHE A 370 6.44 -0.74 8.89
CA PHE A 370 5.83 -2.00 9.29
C PHE A 370 6.24 -2.39 10.71
N TYR A 371 5.42 -3.21 11.35
CA TYR A 371 5.67 -3.76 12.69
C TYR A 371 4.96 -5.10 12.85
N THR A 372 5.35 -5.88 13.86
CA THR A 372 4.60 -7.06 14.29
C THR A 372 3.72 -6.68 15.48
N ASP A 373 2.42 -6.93 15.39
CA ASP A 373 1.49 -6.63 16.46
C ASP A 373 1.52 -7.68 17.59
N LYS A 374 0.72 -7.46 18.65
CA LYS A 374 0.65 -8.37 19.79
C LYS A 374 0.11 -9.77 19.46
N ALA A 375 -0.61 -9.91 18.35
CA ALA A 375 -1.11 -11.19 17.86
C ALA A 375 -0.10 -11.90 16.94
N GLY A 376 1.09 -11.32 16.72
CA GLY A 376 2.10 -11.89 15.84
C GLY A 376 1.87 -11.59 14.36
N ARG A 377 0.92 -10.71 14.03
CA ARG A 377 0.60 -10.34 12.64
C ARG A 377 1.56 -9.25 12.18
N LEU A 378 2.00 -9.34 10.93
CA LEU A 378 2.76 -8.28 10.27
C LEU A 378 1.79 -7.20 9.80
N VAL A 379 1.96 -5.98 10.31
CA VAL A 379 1.18 -4.81 9.91
C VAL A 379 2.10 -3.85 9.19
N ALA A 380 1.81 -3.57 7.92
CA ALA A 380 2.49 -2.56 7.14
C ALA A 380 1.54 -1.41 6.79
N PHE A 381 2.05 -0.19 6.73
CA PHE A 381 1.23 1.00 6.55
C PHE A 381 1.95 2.07 5.75
N ALA A 382 1.16 2.95 5.14
CA ALA A 382 1.61 4.19 4.55
C ALA A 382 0.51 5.24 4.69
N ARG A 383 0.88 6.45 5.10
CA ARG A 383 0.04 7.63 5.14
C ARG A 383 0.01 8.28 3.77
N THR A 384 -1.11 8.89 3.42
CA THR A 384 -1.28 9.71 2.21
C THR A 384 -0.09 10.69 2.05
N PRO A 385 0.65 10.61 0.93
CA PRO A 385 1.66 11.62 0.59
C PRO A 385 1.05 12.87 -0.04
N GLY A 386 -0.23 12.82 -0.42
CA GLY A 386 -0.86 13.83 -1.27
C GLY A 386 -0.49 13.64 -2.75
N TYR A 387 -1.09 14.46 -3.61
CA TYR A 387 -0.85 14.44 -5.05
C TYR A 387 -1.02 15.83 -5.66
N GLU A 388 0.01 16.37 -6.32
CA GLU A 388 0.01 17.72 -6.89
C GLU A 388 -0.39 18.80 -5.86
N THR A 389 -1.54 19.45 -6.04
CA THR A 389 -2.08 20.47 -5.14
C THR A 389 -3.08 19.90 -4.11
N TYR A 390 -3.34 18.60 -4.14
CA TYR A 390 -4.16 17.91 -3.14
C TYR A 390 -3.27 17.39 -2.01
N PRO A 391 -3.38 17.94 -0.78
CA PRO A 391 -2.48 17.62 0.32
C PRO A 391 -2.72 16.24 0.95
N GLY A 392 -3.76 15.51 0.53
CA GLY A 392 -4.21 14.28 1.20
C GLY A 392 -5.12 14.57 2.40
N MET A 393 -5.90 13.57 2.83
CA MET A 393 -6.81 13.69 3.98
C MET A 393 -6.24 13.16 5.29
N GLY A 394 -4.93 12.91 5.35
CA GLY A 394 -4.29 12.22 6.47
C GLY A 394 -4.69 10.75 6.61
N TRP A 395 -5.23 10.14 5.55
CA TRP A 395 -5.64 8.74 5.47
C TRP A 395 -4.44 7.78 5.36
N TYR A 396 -4.69 6.49 5.55
CA TYR A 396 -3.68 5.44 5.49
C TYR A 396 -4.09 4.27 4.61
N GLY A 397 -3.16 3.74 3.84
CA GLY A 397 -3.21 2.37 3.36
C GLY A 397 -2.58 1.45 4.41
N VAL A 398 -3.21 0.31 4.70
CA VAL A 398 -2.70 -0.67 5.68
C VAL A 398 -2.85 -2.08 5.13
N ILE A 399 -1.83 -2.91 5.33
CA ILE A 399 -1.84 -4.34 5.02
C ILE A 399 -1.55 -5.09 6.31
N VAL A 400 -2.48 -5.95 6.72
CA VAL A 400 -2.34 -6.84 7.87
C VAL A 400 -2.18 -8.25 7.34
N HIS A 401 -1.07 -8.90 7.65
CA HIS A 401 -0.76 -10.25 7.24
C HIS A 401 -0.54 -11.15 8.45
N ASP A 402 -1.37 -12.19 8.56
CA ASP A 402 -1.17 -13.28 9.49
C ASP A 402 -0.34 -14.37 8.80
N HIS A 403 0.82 -14.70 9.39
CA HIS A 403 1.68 -15.76 8.90
C HIS A 403 1.09 -17.16 9.15
N GLY A 404 0.02 -17.25 9.94
CA GLY A 404 -0.43 -18.50 10.56
C GLY A 404 0.57 -18.94 11.62
N GLN A 405 0.11 -19.49 12.74
CA GLN A 405 1.01 -20.16 13.66
C GLN A 405 1.74 -21.28 12.89
N PRO A 406 3.07 -21.43 13.01
CA PRO A 406 3.69 -22.70 12.68
C PRO A 406 2.99 -23.77 13.53
N PRO A 407 2.63 -24.93 12.98
CA PRO A 407 2.02 -25.98 13.78
C PRO A 407 2.96 -26.28 14.95
N CYS A 408 2.46 -26.10 16.17
CA CYS A 408 3.12 -26.62 17.35
C CYS A 408 3.21 -28.14 17.16
N HIS A 409 4.42 -28.64 16.90
CA HIS A 409 4.74 -30.06 16.90
C HIS A 409 5.51 -30.43 18.15
#